data_AF-A0A959BSP0-F1
#
_entry.id   AF-A0A959BSP0-F1
#
_cell.length_a   1.000
_cell.length_b   1.000
_cell.length_c   1.000
_cell.angle_alpha   90.00
_cell.angle_beta   90.00
_cell.angle_gamma   90.00
#
_symmetry.space_group_name_H-M   'P 1'
#
loop_
_entity.id
_entity.type
_entity.pdbx_description
1 polymer ?
#
loop_
_entity_poly.entity_id
_entity_poly.type
_entity_poly.pdbx_seq_one_letter_code
_entity_poly.pdbx_strand_id
1 'polypeptide(L)'
;MKTIIFSILFFSLPLISMGQGLAGEYALSRDGAEVVFQIQDAGPNRLTGMMIDSDSTLYQLQAIVDQGNARGSLANSQSVLYFEAYREGDQLFMTIMPVDAYNQPDYLNASDFVLSRRERIKPPLEQARKTTPEGAAANQPLPQPKAGAGGVWEGVFNGEINGAATRLSFQRYGNQLTGEIDAAGYKYNLEGAINGPDCWGEVLDPQTQGKMKFSGVLDGDVVVLSFSAEQGPFQMNFLREGATALPGNWYYASSPVFGESGQPKELLLLLHTDNTFHYGNAKAVRANPEGKGVGHGQWQTQKNQLLINQGKGWQNFAAYEVKGNSLFLKFSSGDIQEWKRVDK
;
A
#
# COMPACT_ATOMS: atom_id res chain seq x y z
N MET A 1 2.74 75.09 8.88
CA MET A 1 2.01 73.89 8.43
C MET A 1 2.99 72.73 8.41
N LYS A 2 2.81 71.71 9.26
CA LYS A 2 3.62 70.48 9.25
C LYS A 2 2.75 69.36 8.67
N THR A 3 3.12 68.87 7.48
CA THR A 3 2.48 67.74 6.81
C THR A 3 3.03 66.44 7.39
N ILE A 4 2.15 65.59 7.91
CA ILE A 4 2.49 64.24 8.39
C ILE A 4 2.19 63.27 7.25
N ILE A 5 3.22 62.57 6.76
CA ILE A 5 3.12 61.52 5.75
C ILE A 5 2.89 60.19 6.47
N PHE A 6 1.73 59.57 6.23
CA PHE A 6 1.37 58.25 6.75
C PHE A 6 1.84 57.19 5.73
N SER A 7 2.96 56.53 6.02
CA SER A 7 3.42 55.37 5.25
C SER A 7 2.70 54.11 5.74
N ILE A 8 1.74 53.62 4.95
CA ILE A 8 1.07 52.33 5.18
C ILE A 8 1.97 51.23 4.60
N LEU A 9 2.68 50.52 5.47
CA LEU A 9 3.39 49.28 5.14
C LEU A 9 2.37 48.16 4.96
N PHE A 10 2.09 47.79 3.71
CA PHE A 10 1.40 46.54 3.39
C PHE A 10 2.38 45.36 3.61
N PHE A 11 2.24 44.67 4.74
CA PHE A 11 2.81 43.34 4.91
C PHE A 11 1.91 42.34 4.16
N SER A 12 2.35 41.86 3.00
CA SER A 12 1.78 40.66 2.38
C SER A 12 2.22 39.46 3.20
N LEU A 13 1.35 38.99 4.09
CA LEU A 13 1.52 37.66 4.68
C LEU A 13 1.42 36.63 3.55
N PRO A 14 2.39 35.71 3.40
CA PRO A 14 2.23 34.59 2.49
C PRO A 14 1.02 33.78 2.96
N LEU A 15 -0.03 33.74 2.14
CA LEU A 15 -1.10 32.76 2.28
C LEU A 15 -0.45 31.39 2.11
N ILE A 16 -0.20 30.72 3.22
CA ILE A 16 0.12 29.29 3.21
C ILE A 16 -1.17 28.61 2.73
N SER A 17 -1.24 28.32 1.43
CA SER A 17 -2.26 27.43 0.90
C SER A 17 -2.06 26.08 1.57
N MET A 18 -2.91 25.77 2.55
CA MET A 18 -2.97 24.41 3.08
C MET A 18 -3.43 23.53 1.93
N GLY A 19 -2.50 22.73 1.40
CA GLY A 19 -2.75 21.76 0.35
C GLY A 19 -4.00 20.99 0.69
N GLN A 20 -5.04 21.22 -0.10
CA GLN A 20 -6.32 20.58 0.04
C GLN A 20 -6.13 19.08 -0.24
N GLY A 21 -6.09 18.26 0.82
CA GLY A 21 -5.75 16.84 0.72
C GLY A 21 -6.66 16.08 -0.24
N LEU A 22 -6.12 15.15 -1.03
CA LEU A 22 -6.85 14.47 -2.11
C LEU A 22 -7.82 13.38 -1.62
N ALA A 23 -7.83 13.07 -0.33
CA ALA A 23 -8.73 12.06 0.24
C ALA A 23 -10.22 12.49 0.19
N GLY A 24 -11.06 11.55 -0.19
CA GLY A 24 -12.50 11.75 -0.36
C GLY A 24 -13.13 10.70 -1.28
N GLU A 25 -14.44 10.76 -1.36
CA GLU A 25 -15.21 10.06 -2.39
C GLU A 25 -15.49 11.03 -3.53
N TYR A 26 -15.21 10.61 -4.75
CA TYR A 26 -15.40 11.40 -5.97
C TYR A 26 -16.19 10.56 -6.96
N ALA A 27 -17.12 11.20 -7.67
CA ALA A 27 -17.92 10.52 -8.67
C ALA A 27 -17.99 11.32 -9.97
N LEU A 28 -18.02 10.59 -11.07
CA LEU A 28 -18.37 11.09 -12.38
C LEU A 28 -19.60 10.33 -12.86
N SER A 29 -20.65 11.05 -13.27
CA SER A 29 -21.82 10.47 -13.91
C SER A 29 -21.97 11.05 -15.31
N ARG A 30 -21.93 10.19 -16.33
CA ARG A 30 -22.07 10.57 -17.74
C ARG A 30 -22.88 9.51 -18.47
N ASP A 31 -23.95 9.93 -19.16
CA ASP A 31 -24.77 9.05 -20.00
C ASP A 31 -25.30 7.78 -19.29
N GLY A 32 -25.58 7.88 -17.98
CA GLY A 32 -26.06 6.77 -17.15
C GLY A 32 -24.96 5.82 -16.66
N ALA A 33 -23.71 6.02 -17.09
CA ALA A 33 -22.53 5.37 -16.53
C ALA A 33 -22.01 6.17 -15.34
N GLU A 34 -21.59 5.48 -14.28
CA GLU A 34 -21.03 6.07 -13.08
C GLU A 34 -19.63 5.50 -12.82
N VAL A 35 -18.67 6.38 -12.55
CA VAL A 35 -17.34 6.01 -12.07
C VAL A 35 -17.16 6.62 -10.69
N VAL A 36 -16.80 5.79 -9.70
CA VAL A 36 -16.61 6.20 -8.31
C VAL A 36 -15.18 5.96 -7.88
N PHE A 37 -14.57 6.96 -7.28
CA PHE A 37 -13.26 6.89 -6.64
C PHE A 37 -13.41 7.07 -5.15
N GLN A 38 -12.84 6.15 -4.38
CA GLN A 38 -12.69 6.28 -2.94
C GLN A 38 -11.21 6.40 -2.62
N ILE A 39 -10.77 7.60 -2.28
CA ILE A 39 -9.36 7.93 -2.01
C ILE A 39 -9.19 8.15 -0.51
N GLN A 40 -8.22 7.47 0.08
CA GLN A 40 -7.88 7.52 1.49
C GLN A 40 -6.42 7.94 1.68
N ASP A 41 -6.15 8.73 2.73
CA ASP A 41 -4.79 9.01 3.14
C ASP A 41 -4.16 7.75 3.76
N ALA A 42 -3.02 7.32 3.22
CA ALA A 42 -2.30 6.11 3.65
C ALA A 42 -0.98 6.41 4.37
N GLY A 43 -0.79 7.67 4.78
CA GLY A 43 0.43 8.15 5.42
C GLY A 43 0.96 9.42 4.74
N PRO A 44 2.15 9.90 5.16
CA PRO A 44 2.76 11.09 4.58
C PRO A 44 2.93 10.92 3.07
N ASN A 45 2.34 11.84 2.30
CA ASN A 45 2.45 11.88 0.84
C ASN A 45 2.00 10.59 0.14
N ARG A 46 1.07 9.82 0.72
CA ARG A 46 0.61 8.53 0.19
C ARG A 46 -0.89 8.45 0.18
N LEU A 47 -1.43 7.93 -0.91
CA LEU A 47 -2.85 7.64 -1.07
C LEU A 47 -3.05 6.16 -1.39
N THR A 48 -4.09 5.59 -0.82
CA THR A 48 -4.66 4.31 -1.23
C THR A 48 -6.12 4.48 -1.54
N GLY A 49 -6.72 3.55 -2.26
CA GLY A 49 -8.14 3.65 -2.55
C GLY A 49 -8.65 2.60 -3.50
N MET A 50 -9.80 2.89 -4.08
CA MET A 50 -10.36 2.12 -5.17
C MET A 50 -11.05 3.00 -6.20
N MET A 51 -11.10 2.50 -7.43
CA MET A 51 -12.00 2.97 -8.47
C MET A 51 -12.98 1.86 -8.80
N ILE A 52 -14.26 2.20 -8.93
CA ILE A 52 -15.30 1.34 -9.49
C ILE A 52 -15.73 2.01 -10.80
N ASP A 53 -15.53 1.32 -11.92
CA ASP A 53 -15.96 1.82 -13.23
C ASP A 53 -17.45 1.54 -13.49
N SER A 54 -17.92 1.95 -14.67
CA SER A 54 -19.31 1.79 -15.07
C SER A 54 -19.76 0.34 -15.20
N ASP A 55 -18.82 -0.58 -15.35
CA ASP A 55 -19.06 -2.02 -15.51
C ASP A 55 -18.93 -2.76 -14.18
N SER A 56 -18.86 -2.00 -13.06
CA SER A 56 -18.60 -2.52 -11.71
C SER A 56 -17.24 -3.23 -11.57
N THR A 57 -16.29 -2.94 -12.47
CA THR A 57 -14.92 -3.43 -12.33
C THR A 57 -14.21 -2.61 -11.25
N LEU A 58 -13.59 -3.32 -10.32
CA LEU A 58 -12.87 -2.74 -9.19
C LEU A 58 -11.38 -2.68 -9.49
N TYR A 59 -10.81 -1.49 -9.34
CA TYR A 59 -9.38 -1.25 -9.41
C TYR A 59 -8.87 -0.76 -8.05
N GLN A 60 -7.74 -1.30 -7.61
CA GLN A 60 -7.02 -0.81 -6.44
C GLN A 60 -6.18 0.41 -6.83
N LEU A 61 -6.30 1.48 -6.06
CA LEU A 61 -5.54 2.71 -6.23
C LEU A 61 -4.36 2.74 -5.25
N GLN A 62 -3.18 3.06 -5.75
CA GLN A 62 -2.01 3.42 -4.94
C GLN A 62 -1.33 4.63 -5.56
N ALA A 63 -1.01 5.64 -4.76
CA ALA A 63 -0.39 6.88 -5.25
C ALA A 63 0.56 7.52 -4.24
N ILE A 64 1.46 8.33 -4.77
CA ILE A 64 2.29 9.27 -4.01
C ILE A 64 1.81 10.70 -4.32
N VAL A 65 1.80 11.56 -3.31
CA VAL A 65 1.42 12.97 -3.44
C VAL A 65 2.67 13.86 -3.36
N ASP A 66 2.89 14.67 -4.38
CA ASP A 66 3.93 15.69 -4.41
C ASP A 66 3.34 17.04 -4.79
N GLN A 67 3.55 18.04 -3.93
CA GLN A 67 3.02 19.40 -4.10
C GLN A 67 1.50 19.46 -4.37
N GLY A 68 0.73 18.56 -3.75
CA GLY A 68 -0.73 18.48 -3.94
C GLY A 68 -1.19 17.74 -5.19
N ASN A 69 -0.26 17.19 -5.99
CA ASN A 69 -0.56 16.35 -7.13
C ASN A 69 -0.29 14.88 -6.78
N ALA A 70 -1.24 14.00 -7.02
CA ALA A 70 -1.07 12.56 -6.92
C ALA A 70 -0.58 11.97 -8.24
N ARG A 71 0.33 11.00 -8.16
CA ARG A 71 0.72 10.13 -9.27
C ARG A 71 0.75 8.69 -8.79
N GLY A 72 0.17 7.79 -9.56
CA GLY A 72 -0.01 6.42 -9.09
C GLY A 72 -0.50 5.46 -10.15
N SER A 73 -1.01 4.32 -9.68
CA SER A 73 -1.59 3.27 -10.51
C SER A 73 -2.94 2.83 -10.00
N LEU A 74 -3.79 2.43 -10.94
CA LEU A 74 -5.03 1.69 -10.75
C LEU A 74 -4.78 0.27 -11.27
N ALA A 75 -4.96 -0.75 -10.45
CA ALA A 75 -4.67 -2.13 -10.84
C ALA A 75 -5.81 -3.08 -10.48
N ASN A 76 -6.09 -4.05 -11.35
CA ASN A 76 -6.89 -5.23 -11.05
C ASN A 76 -6.12 -6.49 -11.50
N SER A 77 -6.78 -7.64 -11.54
CA SER A 77 -6.14 -8.91 -11.94
C SER A 77 -5.81 -9.02 -13.44
N GLN A 78 -6.32 -8.11 -14.28
CA GLN A 78 -6.24 -8.17 -15.74
C GLN A 78 -5.47 -7.00 -16.36
N SER A 79 -5.45 -5.83 -15.71
CA SER A 79 -4.89 -4.61 -16.25
C SER A 79 -4.30 -3.70 -15.17
N VAL A 80 -3.37 -2.85 -15.62
CA VAL A 80 -2.81 -1.74 -14.85
C VAL A 80 -3.01 -0.48 -15.67
N LEU A 81 -3.45 0.59 -15.03
CA LEU A 81 -3.55 1.93 -15.58
C LEU A 81 -2.70 2.86 -14.71
N TYR A 82 -2.07 3.86 -15.31
CA TYR A 82 -1.43 4.93 -14.58
C TYR A 82 -2.39 6.11 -14.45
N PHE A 83 -2.22 6.91 -13.40
CA PHE A 83 -2.98 8.15 -13.29
C PHE A 83 -2.16 9.29 -12.69
N GLU A 84 -2.55 10.50 -13.06
CA GLU A 84 -2.17 11.75 -12.42
C GLU A 84 -3.44 12.44 -11.94
N ALA A 85 -3.42 13.05 -10.76
CA ALA A 85 -4.58 13.77 -10.25
C ALA A 85 -4.20 14.98 -9.40
N TYR A 86 -5.03 16.02 -9.43
CA TYR A 86 -4.95 17.16 -8.53
C TYR A 86 -6.36 17.65 -8.20
N ARG A 87 -6.49 18.45 -7.14
CA ARG A 87 -7.80 18.96 -6.70
C ARG A 87 -7.87 20.47 -6.81
N GLU A 88 -9.01 20.95 -7.29
CA GLU A 88 -9.39 22.36 -7.26
C GLU A 88 -10.80 22.48 -6.67
N GLY A 89 -10.90 23.01 -5.45
CA GLY A 89 -12.15 23.05 -4.71
C GLY A 89 -12.71 21.66 -4.42
N ASP A 90 -13.96 21.42 -4.83
CA ASP A 90 -14.64 20.13 -4.69
C ASP A 90 -14.50 19.23 -5.92
N GLN A 91 -13.62 19.59 -6.87
CA GLN A 91 -13.40 18.81 -8.08
C GLN A 91 -12.02 18.15 -8.07
N LEU A 92 -12.00 16.85 -8.36
CA LEU A 92 -10.78 16.09 -8.62
C LEU A 92 -10.57 16.04 -10.14
N PHE A 93 -9.48 16.61 -10.61
CA PHE A 93 -9.03 16.52 -11.98
C PHE A 93 -8.12 15.31 -12.07
N MET A 94 -8.45 14.35 -12.92
CA MET A 94 -7.71 13.10 -13.05
C MET A 94 -7.48 12.77 -14.51
N THR A 95 -6.23 12.46 -14.85
CA THR A 95 -5.83 11.91 -16.14
C THR A 95 -5.47 10.45 -15.93
N ILE A 96 -6.16 9.54 -16.64
CA ILE A 96 -5.86 8.11 -16.65
C ILE A 96 -5.16 7.77 -17.95
N MET A 97 -4.05 7.04 -17.86
CA MET A 97 -3.23 6.61 -18.99
C MET A 97 -3.18 5.08 -19.02
N PRO A 98 -3.53 4.44 -20.15
CA PRO A 98 -3.28 3.02 -20.30
C PRO A 98 -1.77 2.74 -20.35
N VAL A 99 -1.40 1.47 -20.27
CA VAL A 99 0.00 1.04 -20.47
C VAL A 99 0.28 0.82 -21.95
N ASP A 100 1.42 1.29 -22.43
CA ASP A 100 1.89 1.06 -23.79
C ASP A 100 2.55 -0.32 -23.96
N ALA A 101 3.09 -0.60 -25.16
CA ALA A 101 3.80 -1.84 -25.46
C ALA A 101 5.07 -2.07 -24.63
N TYR A 102 5.58 -1.03 -23.95
CA TYR A 102 6.75 -1.06 -23.09
C TYR A 102 6.40 -1.00 -21.60
N ASN A 103 5.12 -1.14 -21.25
CA ASN A 103 4.60 -1.06 -19.89
C ASN A 103 4.88 0.31 -19.22
N GLN A 104 4.82 1.38 -20.01
CA GLN A 104 4.91 2.78 -19.57
C GLN A 104 3.55 3.48 -19.72
N PRO A 105 3.29 4.58 -19.00
CA PRO A 105 2.10 5.39 -19.21
C PRO A 105 2.01 5.91 -20.65
N ASP A 106 0.94 5.56 -21.35
CA ASP A 106 0.66 6.03 -22.71
C ASP A 106 -0.10 7.36 -22.68
N TYR A 107 0.66 8.46 -22.64
CA TYR A 107 0.10 9.81 -22.65
C TYR A 107 -0.66 10.15 -23.95
N LEU A 108 -0.42 9.44 -25.07
CA LEU A 108 -1.14 9.68 -26.32
C LEU A 108 -2.56 9.15 -26.28
N ASN A 109 -2.81 8.14 -25.46
CA ASN A 109 -4.13 7.53 -25.23
C ASN A 109 -4.70 7.87 -23.86
N ALA A 110 -4.22 8.97 -23.25
CA ALA A 110 -4.72 9.45 -21.97
C ALA A 110 -6.17 9.93 -22.05
N SER A 111 -6.91 9.78 -20.96
CA SER A 111 -8.28 10.26 -20.82
C SER A 111 -8.41 11.12 -19.57
N ASP A 112 -8.99 12.31 -19.75
CA ASP A 112 -9.18 13.28 -18.68
C ASP A 112 -10.59 13.21 -18.10
N PHE A 113 -10.67 13.30 -16.78
CA PHE A 113 -11.89 13.23 -15.99
C PHE A 113 -11.93 14.38 -15.00
N VAL A 114 -13.12 14.94 -14.81
CA VAL A 114 -13.41 15.88 -13.74
C VAL A 114 -14.46 15.25 -12.86
N LEU A 115 -14.07 14.87 -11.65
CA LEU A 115 -14.94 14.18 -10.70
C LEU A 115 -15.40 15.14 -9.62
N SER A 116 -16.69 15.08 -9.29
CA SER A 116 -17.25 15.89 -8.21
C SER A 116 -17.12 15.13 -6.89
N ARG A 117 -16.63 15.81 -5.85
CA ARG A 117 -16.59 15.26 -4.50
C ARG A 117 -18.01 14.98 -4.04
N ARG A 118 -18.25 13.76 -3.56
CA ARG A 118 -19.48 13.44 -2.86
C ARG A 118 -19.36 13.93 -1.44
N GLU A 119 -20.33 14.72 -1.00
CA GLU A 119 -20.51 14.91 0.43
C GLU A 119 -20.73 13.53 1.03
N ARG A 120 -19.84 13.14 1.96
CA ARG A 120 -20.03 11.94 2.75
C ARG A 120 -21.41 12.11 3.38
N ILE A 121 -22.41 11.36 2.91
CA ILE A 121 -23.70 11.31 3.58
C ILE A 121 -23.34 10.77 4.96
N LYS A 122 -23.33 11.67 5.94
CA LYS A 122 -23.06 11.34 7.33
C LYS A 122 -24.02 10.18 7.62
N PRO A 123 -23.52 8.98 7.95
CA PRO A 123 -24.40 7.84 8.16
C PRO A 123 -25.51 8.28 9.10
N PRO A 124 -26.79 8.01 8.80
CA PRO A 124 -27.86 8.23 9.76
C PRO A 124 -27.54 7.44 11.02
N LEU A 125 -26.87 8.07 11.97
CA LEU A 125 -26.79 7.58 13.33
C LEU A 125 -28.22 7.64 13.85
N GLU A 126 -28.75 6.47 14.21
CA GLU A 126 -30.06 6.29 14.85
C GLU A 126 -31.27 6.74 14.04
N GLN A 127 -31.84 5.80 13.27
CA GLN A 127 -33.25 5.37 13.39
C GLN A 127 -33.62 4.49 12.19
N ALA A 128 -33.44 3.17 12.32
CA ALA A 128 -34.32 2.15 11.73
C ALA A 128 -33.71 0.74 11.91
N ARG A 129 -33.91 0.15 13.09
CA ARG A 129 -34.04 -1.31 13.18
C ARG A 129 -35.50 -1.62 13.50
N LYS A 130 -36.27 -1.93 12.47
CA LYS A 130 -37.38 -2.88 12.57
C LYS A 130 -37.62 -3.56 11.22
N THR A 131 -37.70 -4.89 11.31
CA THR A 131 -38.27 -5.89 10.39
C THR A 131 -37.52 -6.24 9.11
N THR A 132 -36.86 -7.40 9.15
CA THR A 132 -36.65 -8.38 8.06
C THR A 132 -37.99 -8.78 7.41
N PRO A 133 -38.03 -9.28 6.16
CA PRO A 133 -37.66 -10.67 5.88
C PRO A 133 -36.85 -10.92 4.59
N GLU A 134 -35.90 -11.85 4.74
CA GLU A 134 -35.58 -13.00 3.88
C GLU A 134 -36.16 -13.02 2.44
N GLY A 135 -35.26 -12.92 1.46
CA GLY A 135 -35.53 -13.16 0.05
C GLY A 135 -34.26 -13.61 -0.68
N ALA A 136 -34.25 -14.87 -1.11
CA ALA A 136 -33.16 -15.52 -1.82
C ALA A 136 -33.01 -15.00 -3.27
N ALA A 137 -31.78 -14.77 -3.73
CA ALA A 137 -31.47 -14.71 -5.16
C ALA A 137 -29.98 -15.03 -5.48
N ALA A 138 -29.83 -16.12 -6.25
CA ALA A 138 -28.86 -16.39 -7.32
C ALA A 138 -27.33 -16.32 -7.03
N ASN A 139 -26.77 -17.51 -6.77
CA ASN A 139 -25.38 -17.86 -7.04
C ASN A 139 -25.06 -17.76 -8.55
N GLN A 140 -24.27 -16.77 -8.96
CA GLN A 140 -23.46 -16.89 -10.17
C GLN A 140 -22.03 -17.25 -9.78
N PRO A 141 -21.42 -18.32 -10.35
CA PRO A 141 -20.02 -18.63 -10.10
C PRO A 141 -19.16 -17.52 -10.71
N LEU A 142 -18.34 -16.87 -9.88
CA LEU A 142 -17.28 -15.98 -10.36
C LEU A 142 -16.34 -16.75 -11.32
N PRO A 143 -15.86 -16.11 -12.40
CA PRO A 143 -14.97 -16.76 -13.37
C PRO A 143 -13.70 -17.26 -12.68
N GLN A 144 -13.45 -18.57 -12.77
CA GLN A 144 -12.23 -19.20 -12.25
C GLN A 144 -11.03 -18.84 -13.14
N PRO A 145 -10.01 -18.13 -12.62
CA PRO A 145 -8.82 -17.84 -13.38
C PRO A 145 -7.90 -19.07 -13.45
N LYS A 146 -7.04 -19.08 -14.47
CA LYS A 146 -6.15 -20.20 -14.84
C LYS A 146 -5.08 -20.45 -13.75
N ALA A 147 -4.84 -21.72 -13.41
CA ALA A 147 -3.94 -22.14 -12.33
C ALA A 147 -2.47 -21.75 -12.57
N GLY A 148 -1.95 -20.82 -11.76
CA GLY A 148 -0.52 -20.53 -11.64
C GLY A 148 0.14 -21.36 -10.53
N ALA A 149 1.47 -21.52 -10.60
CA ALA A 149 2.25 -22.16 -9.53
C ALA A 149 2.04 -21.40 -8.20
N GLY A 150 1.22 -21.97 -7.32
CA GLY A 150 0.73 -21.28 -6.11
C GLY A 150 1.71 -21.32 -4.96
N GLY A 151 1.86 -20.19 -4.26
CA GLY A 151 2.54 -20.14 -2.98
C GLY A 151 1.85 -20.99 -1.90
N VAL A 152 2.56 -21.24 -0.81
CA VAL A 152 2.03 -22.02 0.33
C VAL A 152 1.16 -21.10 1.18
N TRP A 153 -0.15 -21.15 0.98
CA TRP A 153 -1.10 -20.32 1.73
C TRP A 153 -1.31 -20.81 3.17
N GLU A 154 -1.07 -22.09 3.43
CA GLU A 154 -1.22 -22.70 4.73
C GLU A 154 -0.23 -22.12 5.74
N GLY A 155 -0.69 -21.87 6.96
CA GLY A 155 0.16 -21.44 8.05
C GLY A 155 -0.47 -20.36 8.91
N VAL A 156 0.36 -19.80 9.78
CA VAL A 156 0.00 -18.70 10.66
C VAL A 156 0.76 -17.48 10.17
N PHE A 157 0.15 -16.31 10.27
CA PHE A 157 0.70 -15.02 9.91
C PHE A 157 0.36 -14.02 11.02
N ASN A 158 1.23 -13.04 11.23
CA ASN A 158 1.12 -11.99 12.24
C ASN A 158 1.05 -10.64 11.55
N GLY A 159 0.14 -9.78 12.01
CA GLY A 159 -0.04 -8.42 11.51
C GLY A 159 -0.59 -7.52 12.61
N GLU A 160 -1.13 -6.37 12.21
CA GLU A 160 -1.79 -5.44 13.13
C GLU A 160 -3.09 -4.92 12.53
N ILE A 161 -4.12 -4.77 13.36
CA ILE A 161 -5.39 -4.12 13.00
C ILE A 161 -5.63 -3.00 13.99
N ASN A 162 -5.67 -1.75 13.51
CA ASN A 162 -5.87 -0.56 14.36
C ASN A 162 -4.91 -0.51 15.58
N GLY A 163 -3.66 -0.96 15.39
CA GLY A 163 -2.63 -1.03 16.42
C GLY A 163 -2.74 -2.21 17.40
N ALA A 164 -3.76 -3.07 17.26
CA ALA A 164 -3.84 -4.32 17.98
C ALA A 164 -3.07 -5.41 17.23
N ALA A 165 -2.25 -6.19 17.95
CA ALA A 165 -1.59 -7.37 17.39
C ALA A 165 -2.64 -8.38 16.92
N THR A 166 -2.50 -8.85 15.69
CA THR A 166 -3.47 -9.71 15.03
C THR A 166 -2.80 -10.94 14.46
N ARG A 167 -3.42 -12.10 14.68
CA ARG A 167 -2.97 -13.38 14.14
C ARG A 167 -3.94 -13.87 13.07
N LEU A 168 -3.45 -14.16 11.89
CA LEU A 168 -4.18 -14.78 10.79
C LEU A 168 -3.72 -16.24 10.67
N SER A 169 -4.65 -17.19 10.61
CA SER A 169 -4.33 -18.59 10.34
C SER A 169 -5.09 -19.06 9.12
N PHE A 170 -4.41 -19.76 8.21
CA PHE A 170 -4.99 -20.34 7.02
C PHE A 170 -4.78 -21.85 6.96
N GLN A 171 -5.81 -22.54 6.48
CA GLN A 171 -5.80 -23.93 6.08
C GLN A 171 -6.30 -24.02 4.63
N ARG A 172 -5.72 -24.94 3.86
CA ARG A 172 -6.06 -25.14 2.46
C ARG A 172 -6.56 -26.56 2.25
N TYR A 173 -7.62 -26.68 1.48
CA TYR A 173 -8.18 -27.95 1.01
C TYR A 173 -8.39 -27.86 -0.50
N GLY A 174 -7.38 -28.27 -1.27
CA GLY A 174 -7.39 -28.10 -2.74
C GLY A 174 -7.31 -26.64 -3.14
N ASN A 175 -8.37 -26.09 -3.73
CA ASN A 175 -8.49 -24.66 -4.06
C ASN A 175 -9.36 -23.88 -3.05
N GLN A 176 -9.82 -24.53 -1.98
CA GLN A 176 -10.51 -23.87 -0.89
C GLN A 176 -9.51 -23.38 0.16
N LEU A 177 -9.75 -22.19 0.67
CA LEU A 177 -9.00 -21.56 1.75
C LEU A 177 -9.97 -21.29 2.90
N THR A 178 -9.64 -21.77 4.08
CA THR A 178 -10.37 -21.45 5.31
C THR A 178 -9.40 -20.81 6.30
N GLY A 179 -9.86 -19.89 7.13
CA GLY A 179 -8.98 -19.25 8.09
C GLY A 179 -9.66 -18.61 9.28
N GLU A 180 -8.86 -18.13 10.21
CA GLU A 180 -9.29 -17.35 11.37
C GLU A 180 -8.40 -16.11 11.49
N ILE A 181 -9.01 -14.93 11.65
CA ILE A 181 -8.33 -13.71 12.11
C ILE A 181 -8.66 -13.53 13.60
N ASP A 182 -7.65 -13.54 14.44
CA ASP A 182 -7.75 -13.25 15.88
C ASP A 182 -7.08 -11.88 16.16
N ALA A 183 -7.90 -10.86 16.39
CA ALA A 183 -7.47 -9.51 16.73
C ALA A 183 -7.72 -9.26 18.22
N ALA A 184 -6.69 -9.40 19.05
CA ALA A 184 -6.76 -9.23 20.50
C ALA A 184 -7.89 -10.06 21.18
N GLY A 185 -8.14 -11.29 20.71
CA GLY A 185 -9.17 -12.19 21.21
C GLY A 185 -10.51 -12.11 20.47
N TYR A 186 -10.69 -11.11 19.60
CA TYR A 186 -11.85 -11.04 18.71
C TYR A 186 -11.59 -11.86 17.44
N LYS A 187 -12.41 -12.88 17.20
CA LYS A 187 -12.22 -13.85 16.12
C LYS A 187 -13.16 -13.62 14.95
N TYR A 188 -12.62 -13.69 13.73
CA TYR A 188 -13.37 -13.71 12.47
C TYR A 188 -13.03 -14.98 11.70
N ASN A 189 -14.03 -15.58 11.05
CA ASN A 189 -13.84 -16.78 10.24
C ASN A 189 -13.74 -16.40 8.76
N LEU A 190 -12.77 -16.95 8.05
CA LEU A 190 -12.56 -16.72 6.62
C LEU A 190 -12.88 -17.98 5.84
N GLU A 191 -13.60 -17.82 4.74
CA GLU A 191 -13.83 -18.87 3.76
C GLU A 191 -13.67 -18.28 2.36
N GLY A 192 -12.88 -18.95 1.51
CA GLY A 192 -12.57 -18.44 0.20
C GLY A 192 -12.00 -19.48 -0.75
N ALA A 193 -11.60 -19.00 -1.92
CA ALA A 193 -10.90 -19.75 -2.93
C ALA A 193 -9.54 -19.12 -3.21
N ILE A 194 -8.63 -19.95 -3.70
CA ILE A 194 -7.29 -19.55 -4.13
C ILE A 194 -7.08 -19.91 -5.59
N ASN A 195 -6.33 -19.05 -6.29
CA ASN A 195 -5.78 -19.35 -7.60
C ASN A 195 -4.36 -18.82 -7.68
N GLY A 196 -3.38 -19.73 -7.57
CA GLY A 196 -1.97 -19.35 -7.56
C GLY A 196 -1.64 -18.47 -6.33
N PRO A 197 -1.08 -17.26 -6.53
CA PRO A 197 -0.78 -16.33 -5.46
C PRO A 197 -1.98 -15.49 -5.03
N ASP A 198 -3.15 -15.61 -5.68
CA ASP A 198 -4.33 -14.80 -5.37
C ASP A 198 -5.36 -15.59 -4.55
N CYS A 199 -6.11 -14.89 -3.70
CA CYS A 199 -7.25 -15.43 -2.95
C CYS A 199 -8.44 -14.46 -2.94
N TRP A 200 -9.63 -14.98 -2.72
CA TRP A 200 -10.85 -14.20 -2.51
C TRP A 200 -11.89 -15.00 -1.74
N GLY A 201 -12.79 -14.31 -1.04
CA GLY A 201 -13.81 -14.96 -0.24
C GLY A 201 -14.62 -14.03 0.62
N GLU A 202 -15.16 -14.57 1.70
CA GLU A 202 -15.90 -13.84 2.73
C GLU A 202 -15.26 -14.04 4.11
N VAL A 203 -15.36 -13.00 4.92
CA VAL A 203 -15.05 -13.01 6.35
C VAL A 203 -16.36 -12.87 7.11
N LEU A 204 -16.61 -13.82 7.99
CA LEU A 204 -17.76 -13.87 8.88
C LEU A 204 -17.36 -13.38 10.28
N ASP A 205 -18.07 -12.37 10.76
CA ASP A 205 -18.07 -11.99 12.16
C ASP A 205 -19.06 -12.89 12.93
N PRO A 206 -18.58 -13.78 13.81
CA PRO A 206 -19.45 -14.73 14.50
C PRO A 206 -20.40 -14.06 15.51
N GLN A 207 -20.11 -12.84 16.00
CA GLN A 207 -20.95 -12.16 16.98
C GLN A 207 -22.13 -11.47 16.31
N THR A 208 -21.87 -10.78 15.20
CA THR A 208 -22.89 -10.01 14.48
C THR A 208 -23.54 -10.78 13.34
N GLN A 209 -22.95 -11.92 12.94
CA GLN A 209 -23.24 -12.64 11.70
C GLN A 209 -23.00 -11.79 10.44
N GLY A 210 -22.28 -10.68 10.59
CA GLY A 210 -21.88 -9.80 9.49
C GLY A 210 -20.90 -10.51 8.57
N LYS A 211 -21.10 -10.33 7.27
CA LYS A 211 -20.21 -10.85 6.23
C LYS A 211 -19.50 -9.71 5.52
N MET A 212 -18.23 -9.90 5.24
CA MET A 212 -17.39 -8.93 4.53
C MET A 212 -16.63 -9.65 3.41
N LYS A 213 -16.68 -9.14 2.18
CA LYS A 213 -15.89 -9.74 1.10
C LYS A 213 -14.42 -9.39 1.29
N PHE A 214 -13.54 -10.31 0.92
CA PHE A 214 -12.10 -10.05 0.84
C PHE A 214 -11.50 -10.56 -0.46
N SER A 215 -10.40 -9.94 -0.85
CA SER A 215 -9.43 -10.47 -1.82
C SER A 215 -8.04 -10.39 -1.20
N GLY A 216 -7.08 -11.11 -1.74
CA GLY A 216 -5.71 -11.02 -1.27
C GLY A 216 -4.70 -11.62 -2.20
N VAL A 217 -3.43 -11.33 -1.91
CA VAL A 217 -2.28 -11.87 -2.61
C VAL A 217 -1.24 -12.37 -1.60
N LEU A 218 -0.62 -13.50 -1.91
CA LEU A 218 0.53 -14.04 -1.20
C LEU A 218 1.80 -13.71 -1.99
N ASP A 219 2.65 -12.86 -1.41
CA ASP A 219 3.97 -12.52 -1.93
C ASP A 219 5.05 -13.04 -0.96
N GLY A 220 5.60 -14.21 -1.29
CA GLY A 220 6.54 -14.92 -0.43
C GLY A 220 5.92 -15.31 0.93
N ASP A 221 6.35 -14.63 1.99
CA ASP A 221 5.86 -14.82 3.35
C ASP A 221 4.89 -13.74 3.82
N VAL A 222 4.52 -12.81 2.94
CA VAL A 222 3.58 -11.74 3.24
C VAL A 222 2.25 -12.01 2.55
N VAL A 223 1.17 -12.01 3.34
CA VAL A 223 -0.20 -11.99 2.84
C VAL A 223 -0.69 -10.56 2.92
N VAL A 224 -1.19 -10.03 1.80
CA VAL A 224 -1.90 -8.75 1.74
C VAL A 224 -3.37 -9.06 1.51
N LEU A 225 -4.24 -8.75 2.48
CA LEU A 225 -5.69 -8.88 2.37
C LEU A 225 -6.33 -7.51 2.17
N SER A 226 -7.24 -7.41 1.21
CA SER A 226 -8.11 -6.26 0.97
C SER A 226 -9.54 -6.65 1.29
N PHE A 227 -10.22 -5.85 2.11
CA PHE A 227 -11.59 -6.10 2.54
C PHE A 227 -12.53 -5.06 1.94
N SER A 228 -13.78 -5.44 1.70
CA SER A 228 -14.85 -4.52 1.27
C SER A 228 -15.90 -4.41 2.36
N ALA A 229 -15.82 -3.34 3.17
CA ALA A 229 -16.78 -3.05 4.23
C ALA A 229 -17.73 -1.90 3.84
N GLU A 230 -18.86 -1.79 4.54
CA GLU A 230 -19.80 -0.66 4.37
C GLU A 230 -19.15 0.71 4.59
N GLN A 231 -18.10 0.76 5.42
CA GLN A 231 -17.35 1.98 5.74
C GLN A 231 -16.28 2.33 4.70
N GLY A 232 -16.13 1.50 3.66
CA GLY A 232 -15.10 1.58 2.64
C GLY A 232 -14.13 0.39 2.71
N PRO A 233 -13.33 0.18 1.66
CA PRO A 233 -12.32 -0.86 1.67
C PRO A 233 -11.17 -0.51 2.60
N PHE A 234 -10.47 -1.52 3.09
CA PHE A 234 -9.21 -1.37 3.81
C PHE A 234 -8.28 -2.55 3.52
N GLN A 235 -6.99 -2.36 3.77
CA GLN A 235 -5.96 -3.39 3.54
C GLN A 235 -5.25 -3.77 4.83
N MET A 236 -4.81 -5.02 4.89
CA MET A 236 -4.05 -5.58 6.01
C MET A 236 -2.90 -6.42 5.48
N ASN A 237 -1.74 -6.28 6.12
CA ASN A 237 -0.54 -7.03 5.80
C ASN A 237 -0.23 -7.99 6.94
N PHE A 238 -0.03 -9.26 6.62
CA PHE A 238 0.33 -10.30 7.57
C PHE A 238 1.61 -10.98 7.14
N LEU A 239 2.57 -11.08 8.05
CA LEU A 239 3.83 -11.80 7.84
C LEU A 239 3.73 -13.19 8.45
N ARG A 240 4.13 -14.23 7.71
CA ARG A 240 4.12 -15.61 8.21
C ARG A 240 4.84 -15.73 9.55
N GLU A 241 4.25 -16.46 10.49
CA GLU A 241 4.85 -16.77 11.79
C GLU A 241 6.17 -17.52 11.58
N GLY A 242 7.23 -17.02 12.22
CA GLY A 242 8.58 -17.53 12.03
C GLY A 242 9.28 -17.00 10.77
N ALA A 243 8.56 -16.41 9.81
CA ALA A 243 9.20 -15.62 8.77
C ALA A 243 9.78 -14.36 9.39
N THR A 244 10.96 -13.99 8.94
CA THR A 244 11.64 -12.81 9.42
C THR A 244 11.39 -11.69 8.44
N ALA A 245 10.59 -10.71 8.87
CA ALA A 245 10.14 -9.61 8.03
C ALA A 245 11.35 -8.92 7.43
N LEU A 246 11.46 -8.86 6.10
CA LEU A 246 12.49 -8.03 5.49
C LEU A 246 12.38 -6.55 5.94
N PRO A 247 11.17 -5.96 6.12
CA PRO A 247 11.04 -4.65 6.75
C PRO A 247 11.70 -4.58 8.13
N GLY A 248 12.42 -3.50 8.39
CA GLY A 248 13.13 -3.27 9.64
C GLY A 248 14.36 -2.38 9.49
N ASN A 249 15.04 -2.15 10.62
CA ASN A 249 16.31 -1.44 10.65
C ASN A 249 17.44 -2.47 10.70
N TRP A 250 18.30 -2.44 9.70
CA TRP A 250 19.39 -3.39 9.53
C TRP A 250 20.72 -2.66 9.62
N TYR A 251 21.57 -3.10 10.53
CA TYR A 251 22.87 -2.51 10.79
C TYR A 251 23.99 -3.44 10.31
N TYR A 252 24.96 -2.89 9.61
CA TYR A 252 26.17 -3.60 9.22
C TYR A 252 27.39 -2.85 9.75
N ALA A 253 28.32 -3.59 10.33
CA ALA A 253 29.65 -3.10 10.68
C ALA A 253 30.69 -4.04 10.12
N SER A 254 31.59 -3.52 9.28
CA SER A 254 32.77 -4.29 8.86
C SER A 254 33.81 -4.28 9.97
N SER A 255 34.43 -5.42 10.25
CA SER A 255 35.66 -5.44 11.05
C SER A 255 36.79 -4.74 10.30
N PRO A 256 37.65 -3.96 10.98
CA PRO A 256 38.86 -3.43 10.36
C PRO A 256 39.76 -4.59 9.93
N VAL A 257 40.23 -4.57 8.68
CA VAL A 257 41.25 -5.52 8.20
C VAL A 257 42.58 -5.12 8.83
N PHE A 258 43.22 -6.05 9.54
CA PHE A 258 44.49 -5.78 10.21
C PHE A 258 45.56 -5.37 9.17
N GLY A 259 46.09 -4.16 9.31
CA GLY A 259 47.10 -3.60 8.38
C GLY A 259 46.57 -2.57 7.37
N GLU A 260 45.25 -2.41 7.26
CA GLU A 260 44.66 -1.32 6.48
C GLU A 260 44.26 -0.16 7.41
N SER A 261 44.60 1.08 7.04
CA SER A 261 44.27 2.29 7.82
C SER A 261 42.80 2.72 7.73
N GLY A 262 41.90 1.78 7.44
CA GLY A 262 40.48 2.03 7.24
C GLY A 262 39.69 2.09 8.54
N GLN A 263 38.85 3.12 8.70
CA GLN A 263 37.80 3.12 9.72
C GLN A 263 36.78 2.01 9.39
N PRO A 264 36.21 1.32 10.39
CA PRO A 264 35.14 0.35 10.15
C PRO A 264 33.98 1.03 9.42
N LYS A 265 33.47 0.36 8.39
CA LYS A 265 32.31 0.82 7.64
C LYS A 265 31.06 0.45 8.42
N GLU A 266 30.41 1.46 8.99
CA GLU A 266 29.11 1.32 9.65
C GLU A 266 28.00 1.79 8.71
N LEU A 267 27.11 0.87 8.35
CA LEU A 267 25.97 1.14 7.48
C LEU A 267 24.66 0.84 8.18
N LEU A 268 23.63 1.57 7.79
CA LEU A 268 22.26 1.35 8.20
C LEU A 268 21.37 1.27 6.96
N LEU A 269 20.52 0.25 6.91
CA LEU A 269 19.49 0.03 5.92
C LEU A 269 18.14 0.01 6.63
N LEU A 270 17.29 0.98 6.36
CA LEU A 270 15.92 1.06 6.84
C LEU A 270 15.01 0.59 5.71
N LEU A 271 14.28 -0.51 5.91
CA LEU A 271 13.24 -0.99 4.99
C LEU A 271 11.90 -0.78 5.66
N HIS A 272 11.13 0.21 5.19
CA HIS A 272 9.82 0.53 5.74
C HIS A 272 8.74 -0.37 5.14
N THR A 273 7.68 -0.66 5.89
CA THR A 273 6.55 -1.48 5.44
C THR A 273 5.74 -0.86 4.31
N ASP A 274 5.97 0.42 4.05
CA ASP A 274 5.34 1.20 3.00
C ASP A 274 6.14 1.15 1.68
N ASN A 275 7.09 0.23 1.54
CA ASN A 275 7.99 0.10 0.39
C ASN A 275 8.96 1.28 0.18
N THR A 276 9.19 2.16 1.16
CA THR A 276 10.33 3.09 1.12
C THR A 276 11.56 2.56 1.85
N PHE A 277 12.74 3.01 1.43
CA PHE A 277 13.99 2.67 2.10
C PHE A 277 14.90 3.86 2.33
N HIS A 278 15.81 3.70 3.29
CA HIS A 278 16.97 4.57 3.48
C HIS A 278 18.22 3.70 3.67
N TYR A 279 19.33 4.09 3.06
CA TYR A 279 20.58 3.34 3.10
C TYR A 279 21.78 4.28 3.10
N GLY A 280 22.73 4.05 3.98
CA GLY A 280 23.97 4.83 3.97
C GLY A 280 24.78 4.64 5.25
N ASN A 281 25.70 5.57 5.51
CA ASN A 281 26.44 5.59 6.76
C ASN A 281 25.48 5.66 7.95
N ALA A 282 25.67 4.78 8.95
CA ALA A 282 24.72 4.63 10.04
C ALA A 282 24.46 5.94 10.81
N LYS A 283 25.51 6.74 11.06
CA LYS A 283 25.38 8.04 11.74
C LYS A 283 24.60 9.05 10.90
N ALA A 284 24.84 9.09 9.59
CA ALA A 284 24.14 9.99 8.69
C ALA A 284 22.64 9.63 8.58
N VAL A 285 22.32 8.36 8.37
CA VAL A 285 20.92 7.88 8.26
C VAL A 285 20.15 8.16 9.55
N ARG A 286 20.74 7.93 10.72
CA ARG A 286 20.09 8.23 12.01
C ARG A 286 19.89 9.73 12.24
N ALA A 287 20.84 10.56 11.84
CA ALA A 287 20.77 12.00 12.06
C ALA A 287 19.74 12.67 11.13
N ASN A 288 19.72 12.28 9.86
CA ASN A 288 18.77 12.77 8.87
C ASN A 288 18.65 11.76 7.71
N PRO A 289 17.59 10.95 7.68
CA PRO A 289 17.34 10.00 6.58
C PRO A 289 17.25 10.68 5.21
N GLU A 290 16.81 11.94 5.16
CA GLU A 290 16.73 12.75 3.92
C GLU A 290 18.01 13.55 3.66
N GLY A 291 19.07 13.29 4.44
CA GLY A 291 20.31 14.03 4.42
C GLY A 291 21.20 13.70 3.21
N LYS A 292 22.12 14.62 2.91
CA LYS A 292 23.15 14.41 1.89
C LYS A 292 23.98 13.15 2.23
N GLY A 293 24.12 12.25 1.27
CA GLY A 293 24.88 11.00 1.42
C GLY A 293 24.06 9.83 1.96
N VAL A 294 22.75 9.99 2.14
CA VAL A 294 21.80 8.90 2.37
C VAL A 294 21.10 8.58 1.05
N GLY A 295 21.19 7.32 0.62
CA GLY A 295 20.36 6.82 -0.45
C GLY A 295 18.95 6.58 0.07
N HIS A 296 17.94 7.07 -0.64
CA HIS A 296 16.53 6.85 -0.35
C HIS A 296 15.79 6.49 -1.63
N GLY A 297 14.57 5.97 -1.49
CA GLY A 297 13.72 5.63 -2.63
C GLY A 297 12.72 4.54 -2.26
N GLN A 298 12.32 3.75 -3.26
CA GLN A 298 11.42 2.62 -3.07
C GLN A 298 12.18 1.29 -3.08
N TRP A 299 11.65 0.28 -2.40
CA TRP A 299 12.15 -1.08 -2.44
C TRP A 299 11.01 -2.07 -2.73
N GLN A 300 11.38 -3.24 -3.25
CA GLN A 300 10.49 -4.39 -3.40
C GLN A 300 11.32 -5.68 -3.44
N THR A 301 10.66 -6.82 -3.44
CA THR A 301 11.33 -8.12 -3.58
C THR A 301 10.84 -8.87 -4.81
N GLN A 302 11.75 -9.58 -5.48
CA GLN A 302 11.40 -10.46 -6.61
C GLN A 302 12.33 -11.65 -6.62
N LYS A 303 11.82 -12.88 -6.46
CA LYS A 303 12.62 -14.13 -6.52
C LYS A 303 13.88 -14.07 -5.63
N ASN A 304 13.74 -13.69 -4.35
CA ASN A 304 14.83 -13.50 -3.38
C ASN A 304 15.86 -12.42 -3.77
N GLN A 305 15.51 -11.50 -4.67
CA GLN A 305 16.26 -10.28 -4.91
C GLN A 305 15.58 -9.12 -4.19
N LEU A 306 16.37 -8.31 -3.49
CA LEU A 306 15.97 -6.99 -3.02
C LEU A 306 16.22 -6.02 -4.17
N LEU A 307 15.17 -5.37 -4.65
CA LEU A 307 15.26 -4.35 -5.68
C LEU A 307 15.06 -2.98 -5.05
N ILE A 308 15.77 -1.98 -5.56
CA ILE A 308 15.60 -0.58 -5.16
C ILE A 308 15.33 0.31 -6.38
N ASN A 309 14.62 1.40 -6.17
CA ASN A 309 14.40 2.44 -7.16
C ASN A 309 14.68 3.81 -6.53
N GLN A 310 15.71 4.49 -7.02
CA GLN A 310 16.12 5.84 -6.58
C GLN A 310 15.80 6.89 -7.66
N GLY A 311 14.68 6.71 -8.38
CA GLY A 311 14.26 7.57 -9.49
C GLY A 311 14.88 7.23 -10.85
N LYS A 312 15.59 6.09 -10.96
CA LYS A 312 16.23 5.61 -12.20
C LYS A 312 15.68 4.27 -12.69
N GLY A 313 14.48 3.92 -12.22
CA GLY A 313 13.90 2.60 -12.42
C GLY A 313 14.38 1.58 -11.40
N TRP A 314 13.81 0.38 -11.47
CA TRP A 314 14.14 -0.73 -10.58
C TRP A 314 15.51 -1.32 -10.90
N GLN A 315 16.34 -1.42 -9.87
CA GLN A 315 17.69 -1.96 -9.93
C GLN A 315 17.83 -3.08 -8.90
N ASN A 316 18.55 -4.14 -9.27
CA ASN A 316 18.88 -5.18 -8.32
C ASN A 316 19.88 -4.64 -7.30
N PHE A 317 19.51 -4.65 -6.02
CA PHE A 317 20.39 -4.24 -4.92
C PHE A 317 21.26 -5.40 -4.47
N ALA A 318 20.63 -6.53 -4.11
CA ALA A 318 21.30 -7.74 -3.67
C ALA A 318 20.33 -8.93 -3.68
N ALA A 319 20.86 -10.14 -3.83
CA ALA A 319 20.13 -11.32 -3.37
C ALA A 319 20.06 -11.29 -1.84
N TYR A 320 18.94 -11.67 -1.24
CA TYR A 320 18.78 -11.63 0.21
C TYR A 320 18.28 -12.94 0.79
N GLU A 321 18.65 -13.17 2.05
CA GLU A 321 18.14 -14.24 2.89
C GLU A 321 18.03 -13.72 4.33
N VAL A 322 16.91 -13.95 5.00
CA VAL A 322 16.71 -13.52 6.39
C VAL A 322 16.67 -14.75 7.30
N LYS A 323 17.49 -14.74 8.37
CA LYS A 323 17.56 -15.79 9.40
C LYS A 323 17.55 -15.17 10.79
N GLY A 324 16.41 -15.26 11.47
CA GLY A 324 16.22 -14.60 12.77
C GLY A 324 16.48 -13.09 12.68
N ASN A 325 17.40 -12.59 13.51
CA ASN A 325 17.80 -11.18 13.51
C ASN A 325 18.96 -10.87 12.55
N SER A 326 19.24 -11.75 11.57
CA SER A 326 20.30 -11.55 10.59
C SER A 326 19.73 -11.48 9.17
N LEU A 327 20.15 -10.48 8.41
CA LEU A 327 19.89 -10.33 6.98
C LEU A 327 21.19 -10.55 6.23
N PHE A 328 21.23 -11.56 5.38
CA PHE A 328 22.37 -11.84 4.52
C PHE A 328 22.11 -11.21 3.16
N LEU A 329 22.98 -10.28 2.75
CA LEU A 329 22.94 -9.66 1.42
C LEU A 329 24.11 -10.15 0.60
N LYS A 330 23.82 -10.74 -0.57
CA LYS A 330 24.83 -11.14 -1.56
C LYS A 330 24.76 -10.19 -2.76
N PHE A 331 25.82 -9.42 -2.94
CA PHE A 331 25.92 -8.42 -4.00
C PHE A 331 26.41 -9.04 -5.31
N SER A 332 26.26 -8.30 -6.41
CA SER A 332 26.74 -8.72 -7.75
C SER A 332 28.26 -8.88 -7.82
N SER A 333 29.02 -8.23 -6.93
CA SER A 333 30.46 -8.45 -6.76
C SER A 333 30.81 -9.84 -6.23
N GLY A 334 29.84 -10.57 -5.67
CA GLY A 334 30.03 -11.82 -4.96
C GLY A 334 30.20 -11.65 -3.44
N ASP A 335 30.38 -10.42 -2.96
CA ASP A 335 30.48 -10.12 -1.53
C ASP A 335 29.20 -10.50 -0.79
N ILE A 336 29.37 -11.09 0.38
CA ILE A 336 28.27 -11.43 1.29
C ILE A 336 28.43 -10.58 2.55
N GLN A 337 27.38 -9.85 2.91
CA GLN A 337 27.31 -9.09 4.14
C GLN A 337 26.25 -9.67 5.06
N GLU A 338 26.60 -9.85 6.33
CA GLU A 338 25.65 -10.16 7.38
C GLU A 338 25.26 -8.88 8.11
N TRP A 339 23.99 -8.53 8.03
CA TRP A 339 23.39 -7.37 8.67
C TRP A 339 22.61 -7.82 9.90
N LYS A 340 22.70 -7.07 10.99
CA LYS A 340 21.98 -7.35 12.24
C LYS A 340 20.78 -6.43 12.37
N ARG A 341 19.63 -7.00 12.70
CA ARG A 341 18.44 -6.21 13.04
C ARG A 341 18.73 -5.40 14.30
N VAL A 342 18.37 -4.12 14.30
CA VAL A 342 18.46 -3.24 15.46
C VAL A 342 17.08 -2.67 15.76
N ASP A 343 16.70 -2.65 17.03
CA ASP A 343 15.46 -2.01 17.45
C ASP A 343 15.56 -0.49 17.28
N LYS A 344 14.41 0.17 17.12
CA LYS A 344 14.32 1.63 16.94
C LYS A 344 14.82 2.40 18.14
#